data_AF-A0A9P5HER2-F1
#
_entry.id   AF-A0A9P5HER2-F1
#
_cell.length_a   1.000
_cell.length_b   1.000
_cell.length_c   1.000
_cell.angle_alpha   90.00
_cell.angle_beta   90.00
_cell.angle_gamma   90.00
#
_symmetry.space_group_name_H-M   'P 1'
#
loop_
_entity.id
_entity.type
_entity.pdbx_description
1 polymer ?
#
loop_
_entity_poly.entity_id
_entity_poly.type
_entity_poly.pdbx_seq_one_letter_code
_entity_poly.pdbx_strand_id
1 'polypeptide(L)'
;MSEVVNKTDHDSAPSESKVLAAVNTSELENGNKPNQSWWNKSTRTKERKLLLKLDLFILHVKSDWYTPKASFAAQMFSGYLQAAVYTGLDGVHGIPGWRWLFLICGCINVPGAIWGFFAVPDSPYDTKVFYLNEEEKTLARSRVIEVGRKPFDGVNLQTFKSVLSRPFVWVFVINYIFFCLDTYGPGFFAIYLKSLGEYTVQEVNV
;
A
#
# COMPACT_ATOMS: atom_id res chain seq x y z
N MET A 1 -21.94 20.76 -60.89
CA MET A 1 -21.03 20.00 -60.00
C MET A 1 -20.02 21.00 -59.45
N SER A 2 -20.44 21.87 -58.51
CA SER A 2 -20.26 21.71 -57.05
C SER A 2 -18.82 22.03 -56.58
N GLU A 3 -18.58 23.31 -56.34
CA GLU A 3 -18.16 23.90 -55.05
C GLU A 3 -17.45 22.97 -54.04
N VAL A 4 -16.19 23.29 -53.70
CA VAL A 4 -15.72 23.39 -52.30
C VAL A 4 -14.61 24.45 -52.22
N VAL A 5 -14.98 25.61 -51.69
CA VAL A 5 -14.06 26.50 -50.95
C VAL A 5 -13.82 25.86 -49.60
N ASN A 6 -12.56 25.73 -49.14
CA ASN A 6 -12.30 25.99 -47.72
C ASN A 6 -10.91 26.57 -47.47
N LYS A 7 -10.93 27.55 -46.58
CA LYS A 7 -9.93 28.55 -46.23
C LYS A 7 -9.48 28.24 -44.81
N THR A 8 -8.19 28.24 -44.53
CA THR A 8 -7.66 28.61 -43.21
C THR A 8 -6.15 28.78 -43.28
N ASP A 9 -5.72 30.04 -43.31
CA ASP A 9 -4.50 30.47 -42.64
C ASP A 9 -4.54 29.98 -41.19
N HIS A 10 -3.45 29.39 -40.71
CA HIS A 10 -2.71 29.80 -39.51
C HIS A 10 -1.72 28.71 -39.05
N ASP A 11 -0.55 29.20 -38.64
CA ASP A 11 0.47 28.53 -37.83
C ASP A 11 1.43 27.57 -38.55
N SER A 12 2.31 28.20 -39.33
CA SER A 12 3.57 27.61 -39.79
C SER A 12 4.45 27.19 -38.61
N ALA A 13 4.40 25.90 -38.26
CA ALA A 13 5.38 25.25 -37.40
C ALA A 13 6.81 25.48 -37.94
N PRO A 14 7.81 25.71 -37.06
CA PRO A 14 9.17 25.92 -37.52
C PRO A 14 9.68 24.63 -38.17
N SER A 15 10.09 24.74 -39.43
CA SER A 15 10.68 23.65 -40.22
C SER A 15 11.72 22.87 -39.42
N GLU A 16 11.67 21.54 -39.45
CA GLU A 16 12.57 20.63 -38.71
C GLU A 16 14.06 21.01 -38.84
N SER A 17 14.46 21.61 -39.96
CA SER A 17 15.80 22.16 -40.18
C SER A 17 16.24 23.23 -39.16
N LYS A 18 15.31 24.07 -38.68
CA LYS A 18 15.59 25.10 -37.67
C LYS A 18 15.72 24.51 -36.27
N VAL A 19 14.98 23.44 -35.99
CA VAL A 19 15.07 22.70 -34.72
C VAL A 19 16.38 21.92 -34.65
N LEU A 20 16.76 21.24 -35.74
CA LEU A 20 18.04 20.52 -35.84
C LEU A 20 19.24 21.50 -35.80
N ALA A 21 19.10 22.69 -36.38
CA ALA A 21 20.10 23.73 -36.24
C ALA A 21 20.21 24.23 -34.79
N ALA A 22 19.09 24.50 -34.11
CA ALA A 22 19.09 24.93 -32.71
C ALA A 22 19.68 23.87 -31.76
N VAL A 23 19.38 22.58 -31.99
CA VAL A 23 19.94 21.46 -31.22
C VAL A 23 21.46 21.36 -31.43
N ASN A 24 21.93 21.41 -32.68
CA ASN A 24 23.37 21.37 -32.98
C ASN A 24 24.12 22.59 -32.42
N THR A 25 23.49 23.78 -32.42
CA THR A 25 24.11 24.98 -31.84
C THR A 25 24.20 24.87 -30.31
N SER A 26 23.21 24.24 -29.66
CA SER A 26 23.21 24.00 -28.21
C SER A 26 24.21 22.92 -27.76
N GLU A 27 24.51 21.93 -28.60
CA GLU A 27 25.57 20.95 -28.34
C GLU A 27 26.97 21.58 -28.50
N LEU A 28 27.14 22.46 -29.49
CA LEU A 28 28.40 23.18 -29.71
C LEU A 28 28.70 24.21 -28.61
N GLU A 29 27.68 24.83 -28.02
CA GLU A 29 27.84 25.79 -26.91
C GLU A 29 28.11 25.08 -25.56
N ASN A 30 27.65 23.84 -25.40
CA ASN A 30 27.91 23.04 -24.19
C ASN A 30 29.30 22.38 -24.18
N GLY A 31 29.97 22.27 -25.33
CA GLY A 31 31.31 21.69 -25.46
C GLY A 31 32.47 22.55 -24.95
N ASN A 32 32.24 23.82 -24.57
CA ASN A 32 33.31 24.78 -24.28
C ASN A 32 33.16 25.53 -22.94
N LYS A 33 32.73 24.84 -21.88
CA LYS A 33 32.77 25.40 -20.50
C LYS A 33 34.04 24.94 -19.77
N PRO A 34 35.00 25.83 -19.46
CA PRO A 34 36.15 25.47 -18.66
C PRO A 34 35.71 25.17 -17.21
N ASN A 35 36.06 23.97 -16.74
CA ASN A 35 36.11 23.50 -15.34
C ASN A 35 35.00 23.90 -14.33
N GLN A 36 33.71 23.73 -14.64
CA GLN A 36 32.78 23.52 -13.52
C GLN A 36 33.01 22.13 -12.90
N SER A 37 33.87 22.12 -11.88
CA SER A 37 34.02 21.05 -10.90
C SER A 37 32.66 20.45 -10.55
N TRP A 38 32.52 19.18 -10.89
CA TRP A 38 31.37 18.28 -10.67
C TRP A 38 31.03 18.04 -9.18
N TRP A 39 31.66 18.79 -8.26
CA TRP A 39 31.47 18.68 -6.82
C TRP A 39 31.02 20.01 -6.19
N ASN A 40 29.79 20.44 -6.47
CA ASN A 40 29.17 21.44 -5.61
C ASN A 40 28.79 20.77 -4.26
N LYS A 41 29.64 20.92 -3.23
CA LYS A 41 29.42 20.35 -1.88
C LYS A 41 28.15 20.91 -1.22
N SER A 42 27.70 22.10 -1.59
CA SER A 42 26.56 22.78 -0.94
C SER A 42 25.21 22.16 -1.31
N THR A 43 25.01 21.75 -2.56
CA THR A 43 23.80 21.07 -3.05
C THR A 43 23.64 19.69 -2.41
N ARG A 44 24.74 18.90 -2.31
CA ARG A 44 24.74 17.61 -1.60
C ARG A 44 24.31 17.69 -0.14
N THR A 45 24.59 18.80 0.55
CA THR A 45 24.28 18.89 1.98
C THR A 45 22.80 19.14 2.21
N LYS A 46 22.15 19.92 1.34
CA LYS A 46 20.70 20.16 1.37
C LYS A 46 19.94 18.92 0.88
N GLU A 47 20.38 18.32 -0.21
CA GLU A 47 19.81 17.08 -0.76
C GLU A 47 19.96 15.92 0.22
N ARG A 48 21.13 15.72 0.84
CA ARG A 48 21.28 14.69 1.89
C ARG A 48 20.38 14.94 3.10
N LYS A 49 20.14 16.20 3.49
CA LYS A 49 19.20 16.50 4.57
C LYS A 49 17.75 16.20 4.18
N LEU A 50 17.36 16.45 2.93
CA LEU A 50 16.03 16.12 2.40
C LEU A 50 15.85 14.61 2.23
N LEU A 51 16.85 13.94 1.67
CA LEU A 51 16.88 12.49 1.52
C LEU A 51 16.91 11.78 2.89
N LEU A 52 17.66 12.28 3.87
CA LEU A 52 17.64 11.74 5.24
C LEU A 52 16.29 11.97 5.91
N LYS A 53 15.63 13.12 5.69
CA LYS A 53 14.28 13.36 6.21
C LYS A 53 13.25 12.44 5.56
N LEU A 54 13.38 12.21 4.26
CA LEU A 54 12.52 11.31 3.50
C LEU A 54 12.73 9.85 3.90
N ASP A 55 13.99 9.42 4.06
CA ASP A 55 14.35 8.09 4.55
C ASP A 55 13.92 7.87 6.00
N LEU A 56 14.07 8.88 6.88
CA LEU A 56 13.55 8.80 8.26
C LEU A 56 12.03 8.69 8.26
N PHE A 57 11.33 9.44 7.41
CA PHE A 57 9.88 9.40 7.31
C PHE A 57 9.40 8.04 6.77
N ILE A 58 10.05 7.52 5.71
CA ILE A 58 9.78 6.19 5.16
C ILE A 58 10.09 5.10 6.18
N LEU A 59 11.16 5.22 6.96
CA LEU A 59 11.51 4.29 8.03
C LEU A 59 10.53 4.35 9.19
N HIS A 60 10.05 5.53 9.57
CA HIS A 60 9.07 5.69 10.64
C HIS A 60 7.73 5.05 10.22
N VAL A 61 7.26 5.40 9.02
CA VAL A 61 6.09 4.79 8.41
C VAL A 61 6.26 3.27 8.36
N LYS A 62 7.36 2.74 7.79
CA LYS A 62 7.62 1.28 7.77
C LYS A 62 7.63 0.68 9.18
N SER A 63 8.26 1.31 10.16
CA SER A 63 8.33 0.78 11.52
C SER A 63 6.95 0.61 12.15
N ASP A 64 6.01 1.52 11.90
CA ASP A 64 4.64 1.41 12.39
C ASP A 64 3.84 0.31 11.66
N TRP A 65 4.11 0.08 10.36
CA TRP A 65 3.53 -1.05 9.61
C TRP A 65 4.11 -2.42 10.01
N TYR A 66 5.37 -2.47 10.46
CA TYR A 66 6.04 -3.72 10.86
C TYR A 66 5.87 -4.07 12.34
N THR A 67 5.44 -3.13 13.19
CA THR A 67 5.23 -3.48 14.60
C THR A 67 3.80 -3.97 14.82
N PRO A 68 3.57 -5.20 15.33
CA PRO A 68 2.24 -5.77 15.56
C PRO A 68 1.44 -5.09 16.70
N LYS A 69 1.74 -3.83 17.04
CA LYS A 69 1.14 -3.08 18.16
C LYS A 69 -0.38 -2.93 18.00
N ALA A 70 -0.84 -2.67 16.78
CA ALA A 70 -2.28 -2.52 16.51
C ALA A 70 -3.04 -3.82 16.72
N SER A 71 -2.45 -4.97 16.34
CA SER A 71 -3.08 -6.29 16.47
C SER A 71 -3.30 -6.66 17.93
N PHE A 72 -2.29 -6.50 18.79
CA PHE A 72 -2.43 -6.84 20.21
C PHE A 72 -3.40 -5.91 20.93
N ALA A 73 -3.35 -4.60 20.65
CA ALA A 73 -4.31 -3.65 21.20
C ALA A 73 -5.75 -4.01 20.79
N ALA A 74 -5.98 -4.31 19.51
CA ALA A 74 -7.29 -4.73 19.02
C ALA A 74 -7.80 -5.99 19.73
N GLN A 75 -6.93 -6.98 19.96
CA GLN A 75 -7.31 -8.21 20.69
C GLN A 75 -7.70 -7.91 22.14
N MET A 76 -6.99 -7.01 22.83
CA MET A 76 -7.39 -6.58 24.17
C MET A 76 -8.75 -5.88 24.15
N PHE A 77 -8.97 -4.94 23.23
CA PHE A 77 -10.24 -4.21 23.13
C PHE A 77 -11.43 -5.10 22.72
N SER A 78 -11.17 -6.18 21.99
CA SER A 78 -12.22 -7.11 21.55
C SER A 78 -12.94 -7.80 22.71
N GLY A 79 -12.20 -8.25 23.74
CA GLY A 79 -12.78 -8.90 24.93
C GLY A 79 -13.65 -7.94 25.75
N TYR A 80 -13.15 -6.73 26.01
CA TYR A 80 -13.90 -5.69 26.73
C TYR A 80 -15.14 -5.22 25.97
N LEU A 81 -15.06 -5.05 24.64
CA LEU A 81 -16.24 -4.72 23.81
C LEU A 81 -17.29 -5.82 23.87
N GLN A 82 -16.88 -7.08 23.82
CA GLN A 82 -17.82 -8.21 23.90
C GLN A 82 -18.52 -8.26 25.26
N ALA A 83 -17.80 -8.04 26.36
CA ALA A 83 -18.38 -7.98 27.70
C ALA A 83 -19.33 -6.77 27.89
N ALA A 84 -18.94 -5.60 27.36
CA ALA A 84 -19.76 -4.38 27.44
C ALA A 84 -21.06 -4.49 26.62
N VAL A 85 -21.02 -5.07 25.42
CA VAL A 85 -22.21 -5.26 24.58
C VAL A 85 -23.15 -6.31 25.19
N TYR A 86 -22.60 -7.37 25.78
CA TYR A 86 -23.42 -8.39 26.45
C TYR A 86 -24.11 -7.86 27.72
N THR A 87 -23.48 -6.95 28.46
CA THR A 87 -24.07 -6.38 29.68
C THR A 87 -25.03 -5.22 29.41
N GLY A 88 -24.75 -4.40 28.39
CA GLY A 88 -25.54 -3.19 28.12
C GLY A 88 -26.65 -3.35 27.07
N LEU A 89 -26.52 -4.30 26.14
CA LEU A 89 -27.42 -4.41 24.98
C LEU A 89 -28.07 -5.79 24.81
N ASP A 90 -27.86 -6.73 25.73
CA ASP A 90 -28.54 -8.03 25.65
C ASP A 90 -30.05 -7.89 25.89
N GLY A 91 -30.85 -8.33 24.91
CA GLY A 91 -32.30 -8.19 24.92
C GLY A 91 -32.83 -6.82 24.49
N VAL A 92 -31.96 -5.84 24.20
CA VAL A 92 -32.38 -4.53 23.69
C VAL A 92 -32.95 -4.70 22.27
N HIS A 93 -34.19 -4.24 22.07
CA HIS A 93 -34.99 -4.46 20.85
C HIS A 93 -35.25 -5.94 20.51
N GLY A 94 -35.15 -6.86 21.47
CA GLY A 94 -35.32 -8.31 21.24
C GLY A 94 -34.17 -8.95 20.46
N ILE A 95 -33.04 -8.25 20.36
CA ILE A 95 -31.86 -8.70 19.62
C ILE A 95 -30.83 -9.22 20.65
N PRO A 96 -30.29 -10.43 20.48
CA PRO A 96 -29.26 -10.95 21.37
C PRO A 96 -27.95 -10.18 21.21
N GLY A 97 -27.21 -9.98 22.30
CA GLY A 97 -26.00 -9.13 22.34
C GLY A 97 -24.95 -9.46 21.26
N TRP A 98 -24.83 -10.72 20.83
CA TRP A 98 -23.89 -11.12 19.77
C TRP A 98 -24.20 -10.47 18.39
N ARG A 99 -25.47 -10.17 18.08
CA ARG A 99 -25.85 -9.48 16.82
C ARG A 99 -25.54 -8.00 16.90
N TRP A 100 -25.68 -7.40 18.08
CA TRP A 100 -25.28 -6.01 18.33
C TRP A 100 -23.78 -5.81 18.13
N LEU A 101 -22.95 -6.78 18.52
CA LEU A 101 -21.50 -6.74 18.29
C LEU A 101 -21.17 -6.62 16.80
N PHE A 102 -21.81 -7.40 15.92
CA PHE A 102 -21.60 -7.32 14.47
C PHE A 102 -22.04 -5.97 13.89
N LEU A 103 -23.12 -5.37 14.39
CA LEU A 103 -23.58 -4.05 13.94
C LEU A 103 -22.59 -2.95 14.31
N ILE A 104 -22.09 -2.96 15.55
CA ILE A 104 -21.12 -1.96 16.03
C ILE A 104 -19.80 -2.10 15.28
N CYS A 105 -19.27 -3.33 15.17
CA CYS A 105 -18.04 -3.62 14.43
C CYS A 105 -18.18 -3.28 12.94
N GLY A 106 -19.35 -3.53 12.34
CA GLY A 106 -19.64 -3.11 10.96
C GLY A 106 -19.61 -1.60 10.81
N CYS A 107 -20.26 -0.86 11.70
CA CYS A 107 -20.36 0.60 11.64
C CYS A 107 -18.99 1.30 11.74
N ILE A 108 -18.11 0.85 12.65
CA ILE A 108 -16.76 1.43 12.78
C ILE A 108 -15.85 1.12 11.57
N ASN A 109 -16.10 0.00 10.88
CA ASN A 109 -15.28 -0.41 9.73
C ASN A 109 -15.69 0.30 8.43
N VAL A 110 -16.94 0.75 8.29
CA VAL A 110 -17.42 1.42 7.08
C VAL A 110 -16.59 2.66 6.72
N PRO A 111 -16.32 3.62 7.65
CA PRO A 111 -15.46 4.75 7.35
C PRO A 111 -14.03 4.34 6.98
N GLY A 112 -13.48 3.32 7.66
CA GLY A 112 -12.15 2.79 7.37
C GLY A 112 -12.05 2.16 5.98
N ALA A 113 -13.09 1.43 5.55
CA ALA A 113 -13.17 0.86 4.21
C ALA A 113 -13.29 1.94 3.13
N ILE A 114 -14.10 2.97 3.37
CA ILE A 114 -14.22 4.13 2.47
C ILE A 114 -12.86 4.83 2.35
N TRP A 115 -12.18 5.08 3.47
CA TRP A 115 -10.84 5.67 3.46
C TRP A 115 -9.82 4.80 2.74
N GLY A 116 -9.82 3.49 2.99
CA GLY A 116 -8.94 2.53 2.34
C GLY A 116 -9.12 2.53 0.82
N PHE A 117 -10.36 2.65 0.34
CA PHE A 117 -10.66 2.76 -1.08
C PHE A 117 -10.05 4.01 -1.73
N PHE A 118 -10.01 5.15 -1.02
CA PHE A 118 -9.38 6.38 -1.53
C PHE A 118 -7.86 6.42 -1.35
N ALA A 119 -7.33 5.75 -0.32
CA ALA A 119 -5.92 5.85 0.06
C ALA A 119 -5.02 4.88 -0.72
N VAL A 120 -5.50 3.67 -1.05
CA VAL A 120 -4.68 2.63 -1.68
C VAL A 120 -4.49 2.95 -3.17
N PRO A 121 -3.26 3.24 -3.63
CA PRO A 121 -3.02 3.44 -5.06
C PRO A 121 -3.06 2.09 -5.80
N ASP A 122 -3.73 2.08 -6.93
CA ASP A 122 -3.69 0.96 -7.87
C ASP A 122 -2.28 0.73 -8.43
N SER A 123 -2.11 -0.43 -9.08
CA SER A 123 -0.88 -0.83 -9.75
C SER A 123 -0.24 0.33 -10.55
N PRO A 124 1.11 0.50 -10.52
CA PRO A 124 1.82 1.57 -11.22
C PRO A 124 1.64 1.55 -12.75
N TYR A 125 1.09 0.45 -13.28
CA TYR A 125 0.80 0.27 -14.68
C TYR A 125 -0.56 0.85 -15.10
N ASP A 126 -1.54 0.90 -14.19
CA ASP A 126 -2.93 1.31 -14.45
C ASP A 126 -3.47 2.24 -13.34
N THR A 127 -2.66 3.24 -12.97
CA THR A 127 -2.91 4.09 -11.81
C THR A 127 -3.94 5.20 -12.13
N LYS A 128 -5.20 5.01 -11.71
CA LYS A 128 -6.30 6.00 -11.84
C LYS A 128 -6.40 6.99 -10.67
N VAL A 129 -5.32 7.11 -9.92
CA VAL A 129 -5.31 7.79 -8.63
C VAL A 129 -5.24 9.31 -8.83
N PHE A 130 -6.13 10.04 -8.15
CA PHE A 130 -6.33 11.50 -8.30
C PHE A 130 -5.24 12.35 -7.64
N TYR A 131 -4.47 11.79 -6.71
CA TYR A 131 -3.45 12.54 -5.95
C TYR A 131 -2.03 12.44 -6.53
N LEU A 132 -1.80 11.63 -7.58
CA LEU A 132 -0.49 11.46 -8.20
C LEU A 132 -0.42 12.23 -9.52
N ASN A 133 0.60 13.06 -9.68
CA ASN A 133 0.80 13.81 -10.94
C ASN A 133 1.39 12.90 -12.03
N GLU A 134 1.22 13.25 -13.30
CA GLU A 134 1.71 12.41 -14.42
C GLU A 134 3.25 12.20 -14.39
N GLU A 135 4.00 13.22 -13.95
CA GLU A 135 5.46 13.10 -13.74
C GLU A 135 5.82 12.11 -12.61
N GLU A 136 5.02 12.05 -11.55
CA GLU A 136 5.24 11.12 -10.44
C GLU A 136 4.89 9.68 -10.83
N LYS A 137 3.87 9.51 -11.69
CA LYS A 137 3.50 8.21 -12.27
C LYS A 137 4.61 7.66 -13.17
N THR A 138 5.24 8.50 -13.99
CA THR A 138 6.36 8.08 -14.85
C THR A 138 7.60 7.71 -14.02
N LEU A 139 7.90 8.46 -12.95
CA LEU A 139 8.96 8.13 -12.00
C LEU A 139 8.68 6.84 -11.22
N ALA A 140 7.42 6.58 -10.84
CA ALA A 140 7.03 5.33 -10.19
C ALA A 140 7.20 4.14 -11.15
N ARG A 141 6.84 4.31 -12.42
CA ARG A 141 7.01 3.28 -13.46
C ARG A 141 8.48 2.97 -13.74
N SER A 142 9.33 3.99 -13.80
CA SER A 142 10.78 3.79 -14.02
C SER A 142 11.41 2.99 -12.88
N ARG A 143 11.04 3.26 -11.62
CA ARG A 143 11.51 2.47 -10.45
C ARG A 143 11.09 1.00 -10.52
N VAL A 144 9.88 0.71 -10.98
CA VAL A 144 9.36 -0.67 -11.09
C VAL A 144 10.13 -1.45 -12.16
N ILE A 145 10.46 -0.77 -13.28
CA ILE A 145 11.27 -1.34 -14.37
C ILE A 145 12.72 -1.56 -13.91
N GLU A 146 13.29 -0.62 -13.15
CA GLU A 146 14.65 -0.73 -12.58
C GLU A 146 14.78 -1.93 -11.63
N VAL A 147 13.74 -2.22 -10.86
CA VAL A 147 13.66 -3.42 -9.99
C VAL A 147 13.44 -4.71 -10.79
N GLY A 148 13.26 -4.62 -12.11
CA GLY A 148 13.07 -5.77 -13.00
C GLY A 148 11.74 -6.49 -12.78
N ARG A 149 10.75 -5.82 -12.18
CA ARG A 149 9.45 -6.43 -11.87
C ARG A 149 8.59 -6.49 -13.11
N LYS A 150 8.49 -7.69 -13.70
CA LYS A 150 7.63 -7.94 -14.87
C LYS A 150 6.19 -7.48 -14.59
N PRO A 151 5.50 -6.87 -15.58
CA PRO A 151 4.07 -6.59 -15.46
C PRO A 151 3.32 -7.90 -15.17
N PHE A 152 2.23 -7.80 -14.40
CA PHE A 152 1.47 -8.97 -13.99
C PHE A 152 0.79 -9.62 -15.21
N ASP A 153 1.37 -10.73 -15.69
CA ASP A 153 0.95 -11.41 -16.92
C ASP A 153 -0.09 -12.53 -16.67
N GLY A 154 -1.04 -12.24 -15.77
CA GLY A 154 -2.06 -13.19 -15.34
C GLY A 154 -1.54 -14.38 -14.52
N VAL A 155 -2.47 -15.16 -13.95
CA VAL A 155 -2.13 -16.39 -13.22
C VAL A 155 -2.00 -17.53 -14.22
N ASN A 156 -0.76 -17.87 -14.57
CA ASN A 156 -0.50 -19.01 -15.44
C ASN A 156 -0.26 -20.29 -14.62
N LEU A 157 -0.81 -21.42 -15.07
CA LEU A 157 -0.64 -22.74 -14.43
C LEU A 157 0.83 -23.16 -14.35
N GLN A 158 1.63 -22.76 -15.33
CA GLN A 158 3.07 -22.96 -15.36
C GLN A 158 3.78 -22.21 -14.22
N THR A 159 3.34 -20.98 -13.93
CA THR A 159 3.87 -20.19 -12.81
C THR A 159 3.52 -20.85 -11.47
N PHE A 160 2.28 -21.33 -11.33
CA PHE A 160 1.85 -22.05 -10.13
C PHE A 160 2.66 -23.33 -9.89
N LYS A 161 2.85 -24.14 -10.94
CA LYS A 161 3.69 -25.35 -10.88
C LYS A 161 5.13 -25.01 -10.55
N SER A 162 5.68 -23.94 -11.11
CA SER A 162 7.06 -23.50 -10.83
C SER A 162 7.25 -23.10 -9.37
N VAL A 163 6.29 -22.37 -8.78
CA VAL A 163 6.34 -21.97 -7.36
C VAL A 163 6.25 -23.18 -6.43
N LEU A 164 5.32 -24.11 -6.68
CA LEU A 164 5.19 -25.33 -5.88
C LEU A 164 6.37 -26.30 -6.03
N SER A 165 7.12 -26.23 -7.13
CA SER A 165 8.31 -27.09 -7.31
C SER A 165 9.51 -26.63 -6.47
N ARG A 166 9.44 -25.46 -5.82
CA ARG A 166 10.56 -24.91 -5.04
C ARG A 166 10.52 -25.45 -3.61
N PRO A 167 11.56 -26.17 -3.14
CA PRO A 167 11.56 -26.77 -1.80
C PRO A 167 11.47 -25.74 -0.67
N PHE A 168 12.01 -24.53 -0.87
CA PHE A 168 11.92 -23.43 0.11
C PHE A 168 10.48 -23.01 0.41
N VAL A 169 9.57 -23.10 -0.56
CA VAL A 169 8.15 -22.76 -0.36
C VAL A 169 7.52 -23.72 0.64
N TRP A 170 7.84 -25.01 0.56
CA TRP A 170 7.33 -26.02 1.49
C TRP A 170 7.89 -25.85 2.90
N VAL A 171 9.15 -25.47 3.06
CA VAL A 171 9.73 -25.14 4.37
C VAL A 171 8.99 -23.95 5.00
N PHE A 172 8.69 -22.92 4.22
CA PHE A 172 7.90 -21.79 4.68
C PHE A 172 6.46 -22.19 5.06
N VAL A 173 5.80 -23.01 4.24
CA VAL A 173 4.43 -23.51 4.52
C VAL A 173 4.40 -24.32 5.81
N ILE A 174 5.35 -25.23 6.00
CA ILE A 174 5.44 -26.04 7.22
C ILE A 174 5.67 -25.16 8.45
N ASN A 175 6.60 -24.20 8.36
CA ASN A 175 6.84 -23.25 9.45
C ASN A 175 5.58 -22.41 9.75
N TYR A 176 4.87 -21.97 8.72
CA TYR A 176 3.61 -21.24 8.86
C TYR A 176 2.50 -22.09 9.51
N ILE A 177 2.43 -23.39 9.23
CA ILE A 177 1.51 -24.32 9.90
C ILE A 177 1.84 -24.42 11.39
N PHE A 178 3.12 -24.58 11.76
CA PHE A 178 3.52 -24.59 13.16
C PHE A 178 3.20 -23.29 13.88
N PHE A 179 3.41 -22.15 13.22
CA PHE A 179 3.04 -20.84 13.76
C PHE A 179 1.52 -20.71 13.98
N CYS A 180 0.71 -21.17 13.03
CA CYS A 180 -0.75 -21.21 13.19
C CYS A 180 -1.15 -22.07 14.39
N LEU A 181 -0.55 -23.25 14.55
CA LEU A 181 -0.83 -24.17 15.66
C LEU A 181 -0.50 -23.57 17.03
N ASP A 182 0.65 -22.89 17.15
CA ASP A 182 1.05 -22.18 18.38
C ASP A 182 0.01 -21.11 18.77
N THR A 183 -0.52 -20.38 17.78
CA THR A 183 -1.49 -19.30 17.99
C THR A 183 -2.84 -19.80 18.58
N TYR A 184 -3.17 -21.10 18.48
CA TYR A 184 -4.41 -21.63 19.07
C TYR A 184 -4.34 -21.88 20.58
N GLY A 185 -3.14 -21.89 21.17
CA GLY A 185 -2.93 -22.15 22.61
C GLY A 185 -3.82 -21.31 23.55
N PRO A 186 -3.88 -19.97 23.39
CA PRO A 186 -4.70 -19.10 24.24
C PRO A 186 -6.20 -19.40 24.19
N GLY A 187 -6.72 -19.93 23.07
CA GLY A 187 -8.14 -20.27 22.93
C GLY A 187 -8.60 -21.41 23.83
N PHE A 188 -7.69 -22.32 24.21
CA PHE A 188 -8.01 -23.43 25.11
C PHE A 188 -8.17 -22.99 26.57
N PHE A 189 -7.55 -21.88 26.96
CA PHE A 189 -7.65 -21.37 28.33
C PHE A 189 -9.08 -20.91 28.66
N ALA A 190 -9.76 -20.24 27.73
CA ALA A 190 -11.16 -19.84 27.91
C ALA A 190 -12.09 -21.06 28.04
N ILE A 191 -11.81 -22.16 27.32
CA ILE A 191 -12.57 -23.43 27.43
C ILE A 191 -12.32 -24.08 28.80
N TYR A 192 -11.08 -24.06 29.29
CA TYR A 192 -10.73 -24.53 30.62
C TYR A 192 -11.47 -23.75 31.71
N LEU A 193 -11.46 -22.41 31.65
CA LEU A 193 -12.22 -21.57 32.59
C LEU A 193 -13.73 -21.86 32.54
N LYS A 194 -14.28 -22.09 31.34
CA LYS A 194 -15.68 -22.50 31.18
C LYS A 194 -15.97 -23.87 31.79
N SER A 195 -15.01 -24.80 31.77
CA SER A 195 -15.17 -26.13 32.35
C SER A 195 -15.22 -26.14 33.88
N LEU A 196 -14.63 -25.12 34.53
CA LEU A 196 -14.68 -24.95 35.98
C LEU A 196 -16.08 -24.57 36.49
N GLY A 197 -16.89 -23.90 35.66
CA GLY A 197 -18.27 -23.53 36.00
C GLY A 197 -18.41 -22.43 37.07
N GLU A 198 -17.29 -21.89 37.58
CA GLU A 198 -17.26 -20.87 38.63
C GLU A 198 -17.32 -19.42 38.09
N TYR A 199 -16.99 -19.23 36.81
CA TYR A 199 -16.85 -17.90 36.20
C TYR A 199 -18.04 -17.54 35.33
N THR A 200 -18.48 -16.28 35.42
CA THR A 200 -19.51 -15.73 34.55
C THR A 200 -18.99 -15.57 33.12
N VAL A 201 -19.88 -15.51 32.11
CA VAL A 201 -19.50 -15.39 30.68
C VAL A 201 -18.61 -14.17 30.42
N GLN A 202 -18.72 -13.14 31.26
CA GLN A 202 -17.97 -11.90 31.22
C GLN A 202 -16.54 -12.07 31.73
N GLU A 203 -16.34 -12.84 32.81
CA GLU A 203 -15.02 -13.12 33.38
C GLU A 203 -14.21 -14.11 32.55
N VAL A 204 -14.89 -14.96 31.76
CA VAL A 204 -14.24 -15.88 30.81
C VAL A 204 -13.77 -15.18 29.53
N ASN A 205 -14.39 -14.06 29.16
CA ASN A 205 -14.11 -13.32 27.91
C ASN A 205 -13.12 -12.15 28.09
N VAL A 206 -12.64 -11.88 29.30
CA VAL A 206 -11.69 -10.79 29.62
C VAL A 206 -10.29 -11.35 29.86
#